data_AF-A0A2T3Q9V6-F1
#
_entry.id   AF-A0A2T3Q9V6-F1
#
_cell.length_a   1.000
_cell.length_b   1.000
_cell.length_c   1.000
_cell.angle_alpha   90.00
_cell.angle_beta   90.00
_cell.angle_gamma   90.00
#
_symmetry.space_group_name_H-M   'P 1'
#
loop_
_entity.id
_entity.type
_entity.pdbx_description
1 polymer ?
#
loop_
_entity_poly.entity_id
_entity_poly.type
_entity_poly.pdbx_seq_one_letter_code
_entity_poly.pdbx_strand_id
1 'polypeptide(L)'
;MKLLPLLLMVLLSGCNQSNEKEKPIPPPLPQVTKIIKAPELVEELKAQPTIDDQFSVLYDKFDHILDRSESLTGPDENNDGIRDDIGAFIDALEVEEPVRNALKQEARYFQNNLKYDWSENTDANIDKAMAMGGEFLKVIACQDFVRIPVRDATNTSKTITALTYNTKARTMAYLAYNHLKDGSVSTLLPAEAQYCE
;
A
#
# COMPACT_ATOMS: atom_id res chain seq x y z
N MET A 1 -14.73 56.09 34.47
CA MET A 1 -15.99 56.07 33.71
C MET A 1 -15.65 56.07 32.22
N LYS A 2 -16.00 54.96 31.55
CA LYS A 2 -16.03 54.70 30.09
C LYS A 2 -14.72 54.71 29.26
N LEU A 3 -14.58 53.58 28.56
CA LEU A 3 -13.66 53.20 27.49
C LEU A 3 -13.71 54.15 26.28
N LEU A 4 -12.58 54.25 25.58
CA LEU A 4 -12.56 54.42 24.12
C LEU A 4 -11.37 53.61 23.53
N PRO A 5 -11.60 52.63 22.64
CA PRO A 5 -10.54 51.81 22.04
C PRO A 5 -10.17 52.26 20.61
N LEU A 6 -9.13 51.60 20.08
CA LEU A 6 -8.86 51.33 18.66
C LEU A 6 -8.15 52.43 17.84
N LEU A 7 -6.94 52.14 17.33
CA LEU A 7 -6.72 51.37 16.09
C LEU A 7 -5.28 51.62 15.60
N LEU A 8 -4.34 50.72 15.91
CA LEU A 8 -3.04 50.69 15.23
C LEU A 8 -3.20 49.92 13.92
N MET A 9 -3.17 50.63 12.78
CA MET A 9 -2.97 50.01 11.47
C MET A 9 -1.55 49.45 11.40
N VAL A 10 -1.43 48.12 11.43
CA VAL A 10 -0.20 47.44 10.99
C VAL A 10 -0.34 47.20 9.49
N LEU A 11 0.46 47.92 8.71
CA LEU A 11 0.60 47.71 7.27
C LEU A 11 1.23 46.33 7.04
N LEU A 12 0.46 45.39 6.50
CA LEU A 12 0.99 44.16 5.92
C LEU A 12 1.72 44.55 4.63
N SER A 13 3.05 44.60 4.69
CA SER A 13 3.89 44.61 3.50
C SER A 13 3.72 43.25 2.81
N GLY A 14 2.92 43.24 1.75
CA GLY A 14 2.78 42.08 0.86
C GLY A 14 4.12 41.76 0.22
N CYS A 15 4.60 40.54 0.42
CA CYS A 15 5.67 39.98 -0.40
C CYS A 15 5.12 39.85 -1.83
N ASN A 16 5.67 40.65 -2.73
CA ASN A 16 5.47 40.53 -4.16
C ASN A 16 5.97 39.14 -4.60
N GLN A 17 5.06 38.21 -4.89
CA GLN A 17 5.39 36.95 -5.53
C GLN A 17 5.74 37.25 -6.99
N SER A 18 7.02 37.46 -7.25
CA SER A 18 7.56 37.35 -8.59
C SER A 18 7.44 35.89 -9.03
N ASN A 19 6.66 35.65 -10.10
CA ASN A 19 6.57 34.39 -10.82
C ASN A 19 7.96 33.91 -11.27
N GLU A 20 8.62 33.12 -10.42
CA GLU A 20 9.68 32.24 -10.88
C GLU A 20 9.00 31.07 -11.60
N LYS A 21 9.21 31.00 -12.90
CA LYS A 21 8.80 29.86 -13.73
C LYS A 21 9.34 28.59 -13.07
N GLU A 22 8.43 27.69 -12.66
CA GLU A 22 8.76 26.34 -12.24
C GLU A 22 9.73 25.73 -13.27
N LYS A 23 10.93 25.39 -12.80
CA LYS A 23 11.84 24.58 -13.59
C LYS A 23 11.13 23.25 -13.86
N PRO A 24 11.20 22.70 -15.08
CA PRO A 24 10.68 21.38 -15.35
C PRO A 24 11.28 20.40 -14.34
N ILE A 25 10.39 19.72 -13.59
CA ILE A 25 10.79 18.59 -12.75
C ILE A 25 11.52 17.63 -13.71
N PRO A 26 12.80 17.28 -13.45
CA PRO A 26 13.49 16.33 -14.29
C PRO A 26 12.66 15.04 -14.35
N PRO A 27 12.53 14.40 -15.52
CA PRO A 27 11.80 13.15 -15.63
C PRO A 27 12.32 12.19 -14.56
N PRO A 28 11.44 11.41 -13.90
CA PRO A 28 11.86 10.46 -12.89
C PRO A 28 13.01 9.62 -13.47
N LEU A 29 14.12 9.57 -12.73
CA LEU A 29 15.18 8.60 -13.02
C LEU A 29 14.49 7.22 -13.18
N PRO A 30 14.95 6.35 -14.10
CA PRO A 30 14.43 5.00 -14.18
C PRO A 30 14.50 4.41 -12.78
N GLN A 31 13.34 4.14 -12.18
CA GLN A 31 13.29 3.59 -10.84
C GLN A 31 13.97 2.24 -10.92
N VAL A 32 15.08 2.06 -10.21
CA VAL A 32 15.69 0.76 -10.05
C VAL A 32 14.74 -0.05 -9.17
N THR A 33 13.77 -0.71 -9.80
CA THR A 33 12.75 -1.52 -9.13
C THR A 33 13.26 -2.91 -8.76
N LYS A 34 14.57 -3.18 -8.85
CA LYS A 34 15.12 -4.53 -8.67
C LYS A 34 15.96 -4.62 -7.41
N ILE A 35 15.55 -5.50 -6.51
CA ILE A 35 16.35 -5.92 -5.36
C ILE A 35 17.29 -7.05 -5.82
N ILE A 36 18.59 -6.77 -5.80
CA ILE A 36 19.61 -7.78 -6.13
C ILE A 36 19.88 -8.59 -4.86
N LYS A 37 19.55 -9.88 -4.90
CA LYS A 37 19.78 -10.83 -3.80
C LYS A 37 21.24 -11.28 -3.73
N ALA A 38 22.11 -10.40 -3.23
CA ALA A 38 23.47 -10.79 -2.86
C ALA A 38 23.42 -11.93 -1.82
N PRO A 39 24.42 -12.85 -1.78
CA PRO A 39 24.42 -13.97 -0.83
C PRO A 39 24.24 -13.54 0.62
N GLU A 40 24.85 -12.43 1.03
CA GLU A 40 24.70 -11.88 2.39
C GLU A 40 23.25 -11.52 2.72
N LEU A 41 22.52 -10.91 1.77
CA LEU A 41 21.11 -10.58 1.95
C LEU A 41 20.25 -11.84 2.06
N VAL A 42 20.53 -12.87 1.25
CA VAL A 42 19.81 -14.14 1.30
C VAL A 42 19.95 -14.80 2.68
N GLU A 43 21.17 -14.84 3.21
CA GLU A 43 21.41 -15.42 4.54
C GLU A 43 20.77 -14.58 5.65
N GLU A 44 20.80 -13.25 5.54
CA GLU A 44 20.13 -12.35 6.50
C GLU A 44 18.60 -12.53 6.50
N LEU A 45 17.99 -12.69 5.33
CA LEU A 45 16.55 -12.95 5.19
C LEU A 45 16.17 -14.32 5.75
N LYS A 46 16.93 -15.37 5.43
CA LYS A 46 16.70 -16.72 5.99
C LYS A 46 16.88 -16.81 7.50
N ALA A 47 17.67 -15.91 8.09
CA ALA A 47 17.83 -15.82 9.54
C ALA A 47 16.63 -15.19 10.26
N GLN A 48 15.72 -14.55 9.53
CA GLN A 48 14.53 -13.93 10.13
C GLN A 48 13.47 -14.98 10.50
N PRO A 49 12.82 -14.85 11.66
CA PRO A 49 11.90 -15.87 12.15
C PRO A 49 10.50 -15.80 11.50
N THR A 50 10.16 -14.71 10.83
CA THR A 50 8.85 -14.50 10.19
C THR A 50 8.99 -13.85 8.81
N ILE A 51 7.92 -13.92 8.01
CA ILE A 51 7.83 -13.22 6.72
C ILE A 51 7.87 -11.70 6.95
N ASP A 52 7.16 -11.21 7.96
CA ASP A 52 7.14 -9.78 8.31
C ASP A 52 8.53 -9.24 8.72
N ASP A 53 9.32 -10.06 9.44
CA ASP A 53 10.70 -9.70 9.78
C ASP A 53 11.60 -9.64 8.52
N GLN A 54 11.39 -10.53 7.53
CA GLN A 54 12.06 -10.42 6.24
C GLN A 54 11.69 -9.12 5.51
N PHE A 55 10.41 -8.74 5.50
CA PHE A 55 10.00 -7.45 4.95
C PHE A 55 10.66 -6.27 5.67
N SER A 56 10.82 -6.34 6.99
CA SER A 56 11.48 -5.28 7.77
C SER A 56 12.94 -5.10 7.32
N VAL A 57 13.68 -6.20 7.13
CA VAL A 57 15.05 -6.17 6.57
C VAL A 57 15.07 -5.54 5.18
N LEU A 58 14.12 -5.90 4.31
CA LEU A 58 14.03 -5.34 2.97
C LEU A 58 13.71 -3.84 3.01
N TYR A 59 12.78 -3.42 3.88
CA TYR A 59 12.39 -2.03 4.03
C TYR A 59 13.57 -1.17 4.47
N ASP A 60 14.30 -1.59 5.51
CA ASP A 60 15.44 -0.84 6.04
C ASP A 60 16.56 -0.62 5.02
N LYS A 61 16.70 -1.51 4.03
CA LYS A 61 17.75 -1.44 3.01
C LYS A 61 17.28 -0.83 1.69
N PHE A 62 16.00 -0.99 1.36
CA PHE A 62 15.46 -0.71 0.03
C PHE A 62 14.25 0.25 0.05
N ASP A 63 13.96 0.98 1.13
CA ASP A 63 12.86 1.96 1.15
C ASP A 63 12.93 2.98 0.00
N HIS A 64 14.14 3.32 -0.43
CA HIS A 64 14.43 4.27 -1.50
C HIS A 64 13.92 3.84 -2.89
N ILE A 65 13.60 2.55 -3.10
CA ILE A 65 13.03 2.08 -4.37
C ILE A 65 11.50 2.14 -4.40
N LEU A 66 10.85 2.42 -3.27
CA LEU A 66 9.40 2.48 -3.19
C LEU A 66 8.87 3.65 -4.01
N ASP A 67 7.88 3.37 -4.85
CA ASP A 67 7.21 4.42 -5.61
C ASP A 67 6.37 5.27 -4.68
N ARG A 68 6.66 6.58 -4.69
CA ARG A 68 5.92 7.61 -3.94
C ARG A 68 5.38 8.69 -4.87
N SER A 69 5.19 8.34 -6.14
CA SER A 69 4.59 9.24 -7.12
C SER A 69 3.13 9.58 -6.78
N GLU A 70 2.59 10.61 -7.41
CA GLU A 70 1.19 11.02 -7.25
C GLU A 70 0.21 10.05 -7.93
N SER A 71 0.69 9.10 -8.74
CA SER A 71 -0.17 8.07 -9.34
C SER A 71 -0.76 7.17 -8.26
N LEU A 72 -2.09 7.05 -8.19
CA LEU A 72 -2.72 6.16 -7.20
C LEU A 72 -2.27 4.71 -7.39
N THR A 73 -2.37 4.18 -8.61
CA THR A 73 -1.99 2.79 -8.90
C THR A 73 -0.48 2.58 -8.99
N GLY A 74 0.27 3.63 -9.35
CA GLY A 74 1.72 3.55 -9.57
C GLY A 74 2.12 2.74 -10.82
N PRO A 75 3.43 2.48 -11.01
CA PRO A 75 3.96 1.68 -12.12
C PRO A 75 3.65 0.17 -11.97
N ASP A 76 3.19 -0.44 -13.05
CA ASP A 76 2.90 -1.88 -13.21
C ASP A 76 3.23 -2.25 -14.66
N GLU A 77 4.53 -2.30 -14.99
CA GLU A 77 5.00 -2.50 -16.37
C GLU A 77 4.70 -3.93 -16.87
N ASN A 78 4.71 -4.91 -15.97
CA ASN A 78 4.46 -6.31 -16.31
C ASN A 78 2.96 -6.65 -16.39
N ASN A 79 2.07 -5.72 -16.01
CA ASN A 79 0.61 -5.85 -15.99
C ASN A 79 0.11 -7.03 -15.15
N ASP A 80 0.82 -7.38 -14.08
CA ASP A 80 0.39 -8.43 -13.15
C ASP A 80 -0.56 -7.91 -12.07
N GLY A 81 -0.85 -6.61 -12.06
CA GLY A 81 -1.76 -5.98 -11.11
C GLY A 81 -1.10 -5.59 -9.78
N ILE A 82 0.21 -5.78 -9.64
CA ILE A 82 1.03 -5.38 -8.50
C ILE A 82 1.92 -4.23 -8.92
N ARG A 83 2.11 -3.25 -8.02
CA ARG A 83 3.09 -2.20 -8.28
C ARG A 83 4.49 -2.80 -8.33
N ASP A 84 5.31 -2.45 -9.32
CA ASP A 84 6.59 -3.13 -9.58
C ASP A 84 7.54 -3.10 -8.36
N ASP A 85 7.55 -2.02 -7.58
CA ASP A 85 8.31 -1.90 -6.32
C ASP A 85 7.85 -2.90 -5.25
N ILE A 86 6.53 -3.07 -5.06
CA ILE A 86 5.96 -4.04 -4.12
C ILE A 86 6.22 -5.46 -4.60
N GLY A 87 6.06 -5.71 -5.90
CA GLY A 87 6.38 -6.99 -6.53
C GLY A 87 7.84 -7.39 -6.25
N ALA A 88 8.77 -6.44 -6.37
CA ALA A 88 10.17 -6.65 -6.08
C ALA A 88 10.46 -6.99 -4.61
N PHE A 89 9.77 -6.35 -3.67
CA PHE A 89 9.86 -6.70 -2.25
C PHE A 89 9.38 -8.13 -2.00
N ILE A 90 8.21 -8.50 -2.54
CA ILE A 90 7.66 -9.86 -2.39
C ILE A 90 8.56 -10.91 -3.05
N ASP A 91 9.15 -10.60 -4.21
CA ASP A 91 10.07 -11.50 -4.92
C ASP A 91 11.43 -11.65 -4.22
N ALA A 92 11.82 -10.67 -3.42
CA ALA A 92 13.04 -10.72 -2.64
C ALA A 92 12.97 -11.64 -1.41
N LEU A 93 11.76 -11.93 -0.90
CA LEU A 93 11.58 -12.81 0.25
C LEU A 93 12.15 -14.21 0.02
N GLU A 94 12.71 -14.82 1.06
CA GLU A 94 13.16 -16.21 1.11
C GLU A 94 12.03 -17.08 1.71
N VAL A 95 11.01 -17.33 0.88
CA VAL A 95 9.82 -18.15 1.18
C VAL A 95 9.53 -19.10 0.01
N GLU A 96 8.81 -20.19 0.30
CA GLU A 96 8.34 -21.14 -0.70
C GLU A 96 7.39 -20.48 -1.72
N GLU A 97 7.35 -21.00 -2.95
CA GLU A 97 6.55 -20.42 -4.04
C GLU A 97 5.05 -20.28 -3.72
N PRO A 98 4.36 -21.27 -3.12
CA PRO A 98 2.94 -21.11 -2.76
C PRO A 98 2.69 -19.97 -1.77
N VAL A 99 3.61 -19.75 -0.83
CA VAL A 99 3.54 -18.64 0.12
C VAL A 99 3.73 -17.32 -0.61
N ARG A 100 4.73 -17.23 -1.49
CA ARG A 100 4.97 -16.03 -2.31
C ARG A 100 3.75 -15.67 -3.16
N ASN A 101 3.10 -16.66 -3.78
CA ASN A 101 1.91 -16.43 -4.60
C ASN A 101 0.73 -15.93 -3.77
N ALA A 102 0.54 -16.44 -2.55
CA ALA A 102 -0.48 -15.93 -1.63
C ALA A 102 -0.22 -14.46 -1.23
N LEU A 103 1.05 -14.07 -1.02
CA LEU A 103 1.42 -12.67 -0.76
C LEU A 103 1.19 -11.77 -1.98
N LYS A 104 1.48 -12.27 -3.19
CA LYS A 104 1.18 -11.57 -4.44
C LYS A 104 -0.32 -11.40 -4.66
N GLN A 105 -1.12 -12.41 -4.32
CA GLN A 105 -2.58 -12.34 -4.36
C GLN A 105 -3.11 -11.24 -3.42
N GLU A 106 -2.57 -11.13 -2.20
CA GLU A 106 -2.89 -10.03 -1.28
C GLU A 106 -2.49 -8.66 -1.84
N ALA A 107 -1.28 -8.53 -2.40
CA ALA A 107 -0.82 -7.28 -2.98
C ALA A 107 -1.68 -6.82 -4.17
N ARG A 108 -2.08 -7.75 -5.05
CA ARG A 108 -3.04 -7.48 -6.14
C ARG A 108 -4.38 -6.99 -5.61
N TYR A 109 -4.89 -7.61 -4.55
CA TYR A 109 -6.13 -7.20 -3.92
C TYR A 109 -6.08 -5.73 -3.46
N PHE A 110 -5.04 -5.35 -2.72
CA PHE A 110 -4.89 -3.97 -2.25
C PHE A 110 -4.64 -2.97 -3.40
N GLN A 111 -3.87 -3.35 -4.41
CA GLN A 111 -3.66 -2.51 -5.61
C GLN A 111 -4.94 -2.32 -6.43
N ASN A 112 -5.80 -3.34 -6.50
CA ASN A 112 -7.09 -3.24 -7.18
C ASN A 112 -8.03 -2.24 -6.50
N ASN A 113 -7.92 -2.05 -5.18
CA ASN A 113 -8.68 -1.04 -4.46
C ASN A 113 -8.42 0.39 -4.97
N LEU A 114 -7.19 0.69 -5.40
CA LEU A 114 -6.78 2.02 -5.88
C LEU A 114 -7.28 2.34 -7.30
N LYS A 115 -7.94 1.39 -7.98
CA LYS A 115 -8.52 1.58 -9.32
C LYS A 115 -9.92 2.22 -9.30
N TYR A 116 -10.50 2.42 -8.12
CA TYR A 116 -11.86 2.91 -7.95
C TYR A 116 -11.88 4.21 -7.15
N ASP A 117 -12.89 5.04 -7.41
CA ASP A 117 -13.16 6.25 -6.64
C ASP A 117 -14.19 5.96 -5.55
N TRP A 118 -13.74 6.03 -4.29
CA TRP A 118 -14.54 5.77 -3.09
C TRP A 118 -15.05 7.05 -2.42
N SER A 119 -14.85 8.22 -3.04
CA SER A 119 -15.15 9.51 -2.42
C SER A 119 -16.64 9.73 -2.15
N GLU A 120 -17.51 9.10 -2.94
CA GLU A 120 -18.96 9.21 -2.77
C GLU A 120 -19.56 8.01 -2.04
N ASN A 121 -20.43 8.31 -1.07
CA ASN A 121 -21.20 7.30 -0.34
C ASN A 121 -22.50 6.95 -1.10
N THR A 122 -22.36 6.18 -2.18
CA THR A 122 -23.48 5.68 -2.99
C THR A 122 -23.67 4.18 -2.76
N ASP A 123 -24.90 3.69 -2.96
CA ASP A 123 -25.21 2.26 -2.86
C ASP A 123 -24.30 1.42 -3.78
N ALA A 124 -24.02 1.91 -4.99
CA ALA A 124 -23.10 1.24 -5.92
C ALA A 124 -21.67 1.12 -5.37
N ASN A 125 -21.16 2.16 -4.70
CA ASN A 125 -19.86 2.13 -4.06
C ASN A 125 -19.83 1.21 -2.84
N ILE A 126 -20.89 1.22 -2.03
CA ILE A 126 -21.03 0.30 -0.89
C ILE A 126 -21.04 -1.15 -1.39
N ASP A 127 -21.90 -1.48 -2.35
CA ASP A 127 -22.03 -2.84 -2.90
C ASP A 127 -20.71 -3.33 -3.49
N LYS A 128 -20.03 -2.47 -4.26
CA LYS A 128 -18.71 -2.78 -4.82
C LYS A 128 -17.68 -2.99 -3.72
N ALA A 129 -17.67 -2.15 -2.69
CA ALA A 129 -16.71 -2.26 -1.60
C ALA A 129 -16.92 -3.54 -0.79
N MET A 130 -18.18 -3.91 -0.53
CA MET A 130 -18.57 -5.16 0.14
C MET A 130 -18.20 -6.39 -0.70
N ALA A 131 -18.46 -6.37 -2.01
CA ALA A 131 -18.04 -7.44 -2.92
C ALA A 131 -16.51 -7.64 -2.90
N MET A 132 -15.74 -6.55 -2.91
CA MET A 132 -14.29 -6.62 -2.72
C MET A 132 -13.90 -7.18 -1.34
N GLY A 133 -14.65 -6.87 -0.28
CA GLY A 133 -14.45 -7.51 1.02
C GLY A 133 -14.58 -9.04 0.94
N GLY A 134 -15.53 -9.55 0.15
CA GLY A 134 -15.68 -10.98 -0.13
C GLY A 134 -14.49 -11.59 -0.87
N GLU A 135 -13.91 -10.86 -1.82
CA GLU A 135 -12.69 -11.31 -2.52
C GLU A 135 -11.48 -11.40 -1.56
N PHE A 136 -11.37 -10.50 -0.57
CA PHE A 136 -10.31 -10.60 0.43
C PHE A 136 -10.41 -11.86 1.30
N LEU A 137 -11.60 -12.41 1.50
CA LEU A 137 -11.75 -13.67 2.24
C LEU A 137 -11.08 -14.84 1.51
N LYS A 138 -10.97 -14.78 0.18
CA LYS A 138 -10.24 -15.79 -0.61
C LYS A 138 -8.73 -15.68 -0.36
N VAL A 139 -8.21 -14.45 -0.26
CA VAL A 139 -6.82 -14.19 0.14
C VAL A 139 -6.52 -14.84 1.50
N ILE A 140 -7.36 -14.57 2.50
CA ILE A 140 -7.20 -15.12 3.86
C ILE A 140 -7.26 -16.66 3.82
N ALA A 141 -8.21 -17.23 3.08
CA ALA A 141 -8.32 -18.68 2.95
C ALA A 141 -7.11 -19.31 2.25
N CYS A 142 -6.55 -18.66 1.23
CA CYS A 142 -5.32 -19.11 0.58
C CYS A 142 -4.14 -19.06 1.56
N GLN A 143 -3.97 -17.97 2.32
CA GLN A 143 -2.91 -17.84 3.32
C GLN A 143 -2.97 -18.95 4.39
N ASP A 144 -4.17 -19.31 4.85
CA ASP A 144 -4.37 -20.44 5.76
C ASP A 144 -4.07 -21.78 5.08
N PHE A 145 -4.51 -21.96 3.83
CA PHE A 145 -4.25 -23.18 3.04
C PHE A 145 -2.75 -23.44 2.83
N VAL A 146 -1.97 -22.39 2.53
CA VAL A 146 -0.50 -22.46 2.40
C VAL A 146 0.23 -22.39 3.75
N ARG A 147 -0.52 -22.41 4.86
CA ARG A 147 -0.05 -22.53 6.24
C ARG A 147 0.82 -21.36 6.73
N ILE A 148 0.53 -20.13 6.29
CA ILE A 148 1.13 -18.95 6.89
C ILE A 148 0.55 -18.80 8.31
N PRO A 149 1.36 -18.74 9.38
CA PRO A 149 0.84 -18.59 10.74
C PRO A 149 0.00 -17.31 10.86
N VAL A 150 -1.19 -17.39 11.50
CA VAL A 150 -2.15 -16.26 11.59
C VAL A 150 -1.52 -14.93 12.01
N ARG A 151 -0.61 -14.96 13.00
CA ARG A 151 0.08 -13.76 13.47
C ARG A 151 1.05 -13.18 12.43
N ASP A 152 1.76 -14.05 11.71
CA ASP A 152 2.67 -13.65 10.65
C ASP A 152 1.89 -13.10 9.44
N ALA A 153 0.81 -13.78 9.04
CA ALA A 153 -0.12 -13.31 8.02
C ALA A 153 -0.71 -11.93 8.36
N THR A 154 -1.14 -11.74 9.61
CA THR A 154 -1.70 -10.44 10.07
C THR A 154 -0.67 -9.32 10.03
N ASN A 155 0.57 -9.59 10.44
CA ASN A 155 1.63 -8.58 10.43
C ASN A 155 2.09 -8.27 9.01
N THR A 156 2.33 -9.32 8.21
CA THR A 156 2.65 -9.20 6.79
C THR A 156 1.57 -8.42 6.03
N SER A 157 0.29 -8.66 6.31
CA SER A 157 -0.84 -7.91 5.73
C SER A 157 -0.78 -6.42 6.04
N LYS A 158 -0.43 -6.04 7.28
CA LYS A 158 -0.21 -4.62 7.66
C LYS A 158 0.97 -4.03 6.91
N THR A 159 2.04 -4.79 6.72
CA THR A 159 3.21 -4.35 5.98
C THR A 159 2.90 -4.15 4.50
N ILE A 160 2.25 -5.10 3.83
CA ILE A 160 1.81 -4.94 2.44
C ILE A 160 0.84 -3.75 2.32
N THR A 161 -0.11 -3.60 3.25
CA THR A 161 -1.00 -2.42 3.32
C THR A 161 -0.19 -1.11 3.40
N ALA A 162 0.82 -1.04 4.27
CA ALA A 162 1.65 0.15 4.43
C ALA A 162 2.49 0.46 3.18
N LEU A 163 3.04 -0.57 2.52
CA LEU A 163 3.78 -0.42 1.26
C LEU A 163 2.85 0.05 0.13
N THR A 164 1.65 -0.51 0.03
CA THR A 164 0.65 -0.12 -0.96
C THR A 164 0.20 1.33 -0.78
N TYR A 165 -0.23 1.71 0.42
CA TYR A 165 -0.84 3.01 0.70
C TYR A 165 0.15 4.07 1.22
N ASN A 166 1.41 3.99 0.79
CA ASN A 166 2.57 4.76 1.28
C ASN A 166 2.62 6.27 0.92
N THR A 167 1.56 6.82 0.31
CA THR A 167 1.41 8.26 0.05
C THR A 167 0.10 8.79 0.63
N LYS A 168 0.02 10.10 0.86
CA LYS A 168 -1.21 10.72 1.39
C LYS A 168 -2.42 10.41 0.52
N ALA A 169 -2.31 10.53 -0.80
CA ALA A 169 -3.42 10.26 -1.73
C ALA A 169 -3.91 8.80 -1.64
N ARG A 170 -2.97 7.84 -1.63
CA ARG A 170 -3.30 6.41 -1.51
C ARG A 170 -3.91 6.07 -0.15
N THR A 171 -3.38 6.65 0.94
CA THR A 171 -3.97 6.51 2.28
C THR A 171 -5.40 7.05 2.32
N MET A 172 -5.67 8.21 1.73
CA MET A 172 -7.02 8.78 1.72
C MET A 172 -8.00 7.91 0.93
N ALA A 173 -7.56 7.32 -0.19
CA ALA A 173 -8.38 6.36 -0.95
C ALA A 173 -8.69 5.10 -0.13
N TYR A 174 -7.70 4.55 0.59
CA TYR A 174 -7.90 3.42 1.50
C TYR A 174 -8.88 3.74 2.63
N LEU A 175 -8.79 4.92 3.23
CA LEU A 175 -9.71 5.32 4.30
C LEU A 175 -11.14 5.51 3.79
N ALA A 176 -11.32 6.13 2.62
CA ALA A 176 -12.63 6.27 1.99
C ALA A 176 -13.26 4.90 1.69
N TYR A 177 -12.47 3.96 1.15
CA TYR A 177 -12.90 2.59 0.95
C TYR A 177 -13.34 1.88 2.23
N ASN A 178 -12.55 1.99 3.31
CA ASN A 178 -12.90 1.32 4.57
C ASN A 178 -14.15 1.93 5.21
N HIS A 179 -14.34 3.24 5.11
CA HIS A 179 -15.52 3.91 5.63
C HIS A 179 -16.83 3.34 5.05
N LEU A 180 -16.85 3.01 3.75
CA LEU A 180 -18.01 2.39 3.10
C LEU A 180 -18.35 0.99 3.65
N LYS A 181 -17.40 0.32 4.31
CA LYS A 181 -17.56 -1.01 4.89
C LYS A 181 -17.67 -0.97 6.41
N ASP A 182 -17.74 0.20 7.03
CA ASP A 182 -17.78 0.33 8.49
C ASP A 182 -18.95 -0.47 9.06
N GLY A 183 -18.68 -1.28 10.09
CA GLY A 183 -19.67 -2.15 10.73
C GLY A 183 -20.01 -3.43 9.96
N SER A 184 -19.38 -3.69 8.81
CA SER A 184 -19.53 -4.96 8.10
C SER A 184 -18.97 -6.15 8.90
N VAL A 185 -19.59 -7.31 8.70
CA VAL A 185 -19.15 -8.59 9.24
C VAL A 185 -19.04 -9.62 8.13
N SER A 186 -18.07 -10.51 8.25
CA SER A 186 -17.81 -11.56 7.27
C SER A 186 -17.64 -12.91 7.97
N THR A 187 -17.95 -13.98 7.25
CA THR A 187 -17.64 -15.35 7.69
C THR A 187 -16.42 -15.83 6.93
N LEU A 188 -15.43 -16.39 7.64
CA LEU A 188 -14.22 -16.92 7.02
C LEU A 188 -14.57 -18.10 6.08
N LEU A 189 -13.88 -18.15 4.95
CA LEU A 189 -13.94 -19.27 4.01
C LEU A 189 -13.07 -20.42 4.52
N PRO A 190 -13.35 -21.68 4.13
CA PRO A 190 -12.48 -22.80 4.45
C PRO A 190 -11.13 -22.68 3.73
N ALA A 191 -10.08 -23.18 4.37
CA ALA A 191 -8.73 -23.20 3.82
C ALA A 191 -8.60 -24.26 2.69
N GLU A 192 -8.82 -23.84 1.45
CA GLU A 192 -8.85 -24.73 0.29
C GLU A 192 -8.05 -24.16 -0.88
N ALA A 193 -7.38 -25.05 -1.63
CA ALA A 193 -6.54 -24.69 -2.77
C ALA A 193 -7.25 -23.82 -3.84
N GLN A 194 -8.56 -23.99 -3.98
CA GLN A 194 -9.36 -23.27 -5.00
C GLN A 194 -9.39 -21.75 -4.79
N TYR A 195 -9.00 -21.26 -3.61
CA TYR A 195 -8.95 -19.84 -3.31
C TYR A 195 -7.57 -19.22 -3.58
N CYS A 196 -6.55 -20.03 -3.88
CA CYS A 196 -5.24 -19.57 -4.31
C CYS A 196 -5.21 -19.32 -5.83
N GLU A 197 -4.50 -18.28 -6.24
CA GLU A 197 -4.25 -17.92 -7.65
C GLU A 197 -3.06 -18.67 -8.27
#